data_AF-A0A1Q7ICX5-F1
#
_entry.id   AF-A0A1Q7ICX5-F1
#
_cell.length_a   1.000
_cell.length_b   1.000
_cell.length_c   1.000
_cell.angle_alpha   90.00
_cell.angle_beta   90.00
_cell.angle_gamma   90.00
#
_symmetry.space_group_name_H-M   'P 1'
#
loop_
_entity.id
_entity.type
_entity.pdbx_description
1 polymer ?
#
loop_
_entity_poly.entity_id
_entity_poly.type
_entity_poly.pdbx_seq_one_letter_code
_entity_poly.pdbx_strand_id
1 'polypeptide(L)'
;MNRRKQRWSKRIENVRWSIRSIPWQLLILIPILLALAIPTFYFGTHAGQRVVPAVTNYFYNLSGPPPTATPTPLPPFPSMLPQVGSLLYTVQEGDSCDEVLTFQMRMSDAGTIFSDVKPNTIKALDASIGQDCHSLQPGMVLTLSPQYPLIAFGGQVLKVDTTSPQQVLPTPVINVANQQQSGADCSAGCQLTVRLAPGVQVHLSVQTTLPVRVGSWVWSQAQLARRNVKSFASYPYADPLATLDGMSLRACDLQVDNTHDDNSLSCNQLQPNTIDDDGGAWLFGITGRSALDHWKYPLNLPAGTRVLLWLTSNSHGDLRFSRGNPVYRYDAATHLYVKV
;
A
#
# COMPACT_ATOMS: atom_id res chain seq x y z
N MET A 1 21.26 88.42 32.40
CA MET A 1 20.00 87.84 32.94
C MET A 1 20.04 86.31 32.84
N ASN A 2 19.90 85.65 33.99
CA ASN A 2 20.20 84.24 34.25
C ASN A 2 19.04 83.28 33.92
N ARG A 3 19.16 82.43 32.89
CA ARG A 3 18.26 81.27 32.69
C ARG A 3 18.96 79.91 32.53
N ARG A 4 20.29 79.83 32.55
CA ARG A 4 21.03 78.55 32.40
C ARG A 4 21.46 77.87 33.71
N LYS A 5 21.61 78.58 34.83
CA LYS A 5 22.00 77.96 36.12
C LYS A 5 20.85 77.27 36.88
N GLN A 6 19.60 77.51 36.51
CA GLN A 6 18.43 76.97 37.23
C GLN A 6 17.99 75.56 36.79
N ARG A 7 18.50 75.05 35.65
CA ARG A 7 18.16 73.70 35.14
C ARG A 7 19.07 72.59 35.68
N TRP A 8 20.25 72.92 36.21
CA TRP A 8 21.20 71.93 36.72
C TRP A 8 20.97 71.54 38.20
N SER A 9 20.29 72.36 39.01
CA SER A 9 20.02 72.00 40.41
C SER A 9 18.89 70.96 40.55
N LYS A 10 17.87 70.97 39.67
CA LYS A 10 16.72 70.06 39.76
C LYS A 10 17.00 68.60 39.36
N ARG A 11 18.06 68.31 38.59
CA ARG A 11 18.39 66.91 38.20
C ARG A 11 19.21 66.16 39.26
N ILE A 12 20.01 66.85 40.06
CA ILE A 12 20.85 66.22 41.10
C ILE A 12 20.02 65.93 42.37
N GLU A 13 18.96 66.70 42.64
CA GLU A 13 18.06 66.43 43.76
C GLU A 13 17.22 65.16 43.59
N ASN A 14 16.76 64.84 42.37
CA ASN A 14 15.91 63.65 42.15
C ASN A 14 16.67 62.32 42.25
N VAL A 15 17.97 62.26 41.95
CA VAL A 15 18.76 61.01 42.10
C VAL A 15 19.13 60.75 43.57
N ARG A 16 19.37 61.81 44.36
CA ARG A 16 19.60 61.68 45.81
C ARG A 16 18.35 61.24 46.57
N TRP A 17 17.16 61.54 46.07
CA TRP A 17 15.91 61.10 46.70
C TRP A 17 15.61 59.62 46.43
N SER A 18 15.84 59.14 45.20
CA SER A 18 15.62 57.72 44.84
C SER A 18 16.60 56.74 45.49
N ILE A 19 17.83 57.16 45.83
CA ILE A 19 18.79 56.32 46.55
C ILE A 19 18.47 56.26 48.05
N ARG A 20 17.78 57.29 48.60
CA ARG A 20 17.33 57.31 50.02
C ARG A 20 16.05 56.54 50.29
N SER A 21 15.29 56.20 49.25
CA SER A 21 14.04 55.43 49.36
C SER A 21 14.22 53.92 49.23
N ILE A 22 15.44 53.44 48.99
CA ILE A 22 15.74 52.01 49.05
C ILE A 22 15.96 51.68 50.53
N PRO A 23 15.07 50.90 51.18
CA PRO A 23 15.26 50.55 52.57
C PRO A 23 16.59 49.78 52.68
N TRP A 24 17.46 50.19 53.59
CA TRP A 24 18.80 49.62 53.77
C TRP A 24 18.79 48.09 53.93
N GLN A 25 17.67 47.55 54.42
CA GLN A 25 17.40 46.11 54.51
C GLN A 25 17.45 45.41 53.14
N LEU A 26 17.00 46.03 52.04
CA LEU A 26 17.06 45.49 50.68
C LEU A 26 18.49 45.46 50.11
N LEU A 27 19.33 46.44 50.47
CA LEU A 27 20.74 46.47 50.05
C LEU A 27 21.58 45.37 50.71
N ILE A 28 21.16 44.90 51.89
CA ILE A 28 21.80 43.76 52.58
C ILE A 28 21.22 42.42 52.10
N LEU A 29 19.92 42.38 51.75
CA LEU A 29 19.26 41.15 51.30
C LEU A 29 19.73 40.67 49.92
N ILE A 30 20.03 41.58 49.00
CA ILE A 30 20.49 41.26 47.64
C ILE A 30 21.79 40.43 47.61
N PRO A 31 22.88 40.82 48.30
CA PRO A 31 24.11 40.00 48.31
C PRO A 31 23.91 38.65 49.01
N ILE A 32 23.04 38.58 50.03
CA ILE A 32 22.71 37.30 50.70
C ILE A 32 21.92 36.39 49.77
N LEU A 33 20.93 36.92 49.05
CA LEU A 33 20.16 36.16 48.06
C LEU A 33 21.05 35.67 46.91
N LEU A 34 21.98 36.49 46.42
CA LEU A 34 22.95 36.08 45.40
C LEU A 34 23.91 35.01 45.93
N ALA A 35 24.40 35.16 47.16
CA ALA A 35 25.29 34.21 47.81
C ALA A 35 24.62 32.87 48.13
N LEU A 36 23.28 32.82 48.26
CA LEU A 36 22.53 31.58 48.46
C LEU A 36 22.02 30.97 47.15
N ALA A 37 21.53 31.79 46.21
CA ALA A 37 20.96 31.34 44.95
C ALA A 37 22.01 30.77 44.00
N ILE A 38 23.21 31.37 43.93
CA ILE A 38 24.25 30.89 43.01
C ILE A 38 24.78 29.51 43.43
N PRO A 39 25.12 29.24 44.69
CA PRO A 39 25.54 27.89 45.10
C PRO A 39 24.42 26.87 45.00
N THR A 40 23.18 27.21 45.36
CA THR A 40 22.05 26.27 45.25
C THR A 40 21.71 25.94 43.80
N PHE A 41 21.78 26.92 42.89
CA PHE A 41 21.60 26.67 41.46
C PHE A 41 22.77 25.87 40.86
N TYR A 42 24.01 26.17 41.26
CA TYR A 42 25.20 25.44 40.81
C TYR A 42 25.21 23.98 41.32
N PHE A 43 24.94 23.76 42.61
CA PHE A 43 24.81 22.41 43.17
C PHE A 43 23.59 21.67 42.64
N GLY A 44 22.43 22.34 42.49
CA GLY A 44 21.21 21.74 41.94
C GLY A 44 21.38 21.29 40.48
N THR A 45 22.04 22.11 39.66
CA THR A 45 22.30 21.76 38.25
C THR A 45 23.38 20.69 38.11
N HIS A 46 24.47 20.73 38.88
CA HIS A 46 25.52 19.70 38.82
C HIS A 46 25.11 18.37 39.47
N ALA A 47 24.30 18.39 40.53
CA ALA A 47 23.71 17.17 41.10
C ALA A 47 22.62 16.61 40.17
N GLY A 48 21.74 17.47 39.62
CA GLY A 48 20.71 17.08 38.66
C GLY A 48 21.29 16.47 37.38
N GLN A 49 22.37 17.05 36.84
CA GLN A 49 23.07 16.51 35.67
C GLN A 49 23.80 15.18 35.92
N ARG A 50 24.08 14.80 37.17
CA ARG A 50 24.71 13.52 37.49
C ARG A 50 23.71 12.43 37.90
N VAL A 51 22.64 12.81 38.59
CA VAL A 51 21.64 11.87 39.12
C VAL A 51 20.60 11.50 38.07
N VAL A 52 20.13 12.45 37.25
CA VAL A 52 19.07 12.19 36.26
C VAL A 52 19.54 11.20 35.17
N PRO A 53 20.77 11.31 34.59
CA PRO A 53 21.25 10.32 33.62
C PRO A 53 21.57 8.96 34.24
N ALA A 54 21.96 8.94 35.52
CA ALA A 54 22.26 7.69 36.23
C ALA A 54 20.98 6.89 36.52
N VAL A 55 19.90 7.57 36.91
CA VAL A 55 18.61 6.93 37.18
C VAL A 55 17.93 6.48 35.87
N THR A 56 17.99 7.28 34.80
CA THR A 56 17.49 6.84 33.49
C THR A 56 18.29 5.66 32.94
N ASN A 57 19.62 5.66 33.03
CA ASN A 57 20.43 4.50 32.63
C ASN A 57 20.17 3.26 33.51
N TYR A 58 19.86 3.43 34.81
CA TYR A 58 19.50 2.31 35.68
C TYR A 58 18.15 1.70 35.29
N PHE A 59 17.16 2.53 34.93
CA PHE A 59 15.89 2.04 34.39
C PHE A 59 16.07 1.39 33.02
N TYR A 60 16.88 1.96 32.13
CA TYR A 60 17.20 1.37 30.82
C TYR A 60 17.98 0.04 30.90
N ASN A 61 18.82 -0.15 31.93
CA ASN A 61 19.54 -1.41 32.15
C ASN A 61 18.70 -2.46 32.89
N LEU A 62 17.70 -2.05 33.68
CA LEU A 62 16.77 -2.96 34.38
C LEU A 62 15.62 -3.42 33.47
N SER A 63 15.12 -2.54 32.60
CA SER A 63 14.29 -2.94 31.48
C SER A 63 15.22 -3.43 30.37
N GLY A 64 15.55 -4.72 30.37
CA GLY A 64 16.17 -5.36 29.20
C GLY A 64 15.46 -4.92 27.91
N PRO A 65 16.14 -4.98 26.75
CA PRO A 65 15.54 -4.56 25.48
C PRO A 65 14.12 -5.13 25.39
N PRO A 66 13.11 -4.30 25.02
CA PRO A 66 11.72 -4.77 24.97
C PRO A 66 11.71 -6.11 24.23
N PRO A 67 11.02 -7.13 24.77
CA PRO A 67 11.02 -8.45 24.15
C PRO A 67 10.73 -8.24 22.68
N THR A 68 11.66 -8.71 21.85
CA THR A 68 11.55 -8.58 20.40
C THR A 68 10.18 -9.14 20.05
N ALA A 69 9.33 -8.31 19.44
CA ALA A 69 7.94 -8.71 19.17
C ALA A 69 7.97 -10.11 18.55
N THR A 70 7.34 -11.07 19.22
CA THR A 70 7.28 -12.45 18.72
C THR A 70 6.73 -12.36 17.31
N PRO A 71 7.50 -12.74 16.26
CA PRO A 71 7.05 -12.58 14.90
C PRO A 71 5.74 -13.34 14.75
N THR A 72 4.68 -12.64 14.35
CA THR A 72 3.40 -13.28 14.05
C THR A 72 3.69 -14.44 13.11
N PRO A 73 3.28 -15.68 13.44
CA PRO A 73 3.56 -16.82 12.57
C PRO A 73 3.03 -16.51 11.18
N LEU A 74 3.88 -16.69 10.17
CA LEU A 74 3.51 -16.44 8.79
C LEU A 74 2.31 -17.32 8.42
N PRO A 75 1.36 -16.79 7.61
CA PRO A 75 0.28 -17.61 7.08
C PRO A 75 0.84 -18.84 6.33
N PRO A 76 0.16 -19.98 6.38
CA PRO A 76 0.53 -21.11 5.54
C PRO A 76 0.33 -20.75 4.07
N PHE A 77 1.22 -21.22 3.20
CA PHE A 77 1.02 -21.08 1.76
C PHE A 77 -0.32 -21.69 1.33
N PRO A 78 -1.05 -21.06 0.40
CA PRO A 78 -2.27 -21.63 -0.12
C PRO A 78 -1.95 -22.93 -0.87
N SER A 79 -2.82 -23.93 -0.75
CA SER A 79 -2.70 -25.21 -1.45
C SER A 79 -2.95 -25.11 -2.95
N MET A 80 -3.47 -23.97 -3.39
CA MET A 80 -3.86 -23.67 -4.76
C MET A 80 -3.43 -22.25 -5.10
N LEU A 81 -3.36 -21.93 -6.39
CA LEU A 81 -3.12 -20.58 -6.89
C LEU A 81 -4.35 -20.06 -7.63
N PRO A 82 -4.55 -18.74 -7.70
CA PRO A 82 -5.60 -18.16 -8.54
C PRO A 82 -5.43 -18.63 -9.98
N GLN A 83 -6.53 -18.75 -10.71
CA GLN A 83 -6.53 -19.25 -12.08
C GLN A 83 -7.24 -18.26 -12.97
N VAL A 84 -6.72 -18.06 -14.18
CA VAL A 84 -7.45 -17.37 -15.23
C VAL A 84 -8.50 -18.33 -15.75
N GLY A 85 -9.68 -17.81 -16.03
CA GLY A 85 -10.78 -18.59 -16.58
C GLY A 85 -11.87 -17.68 -17.11
N SER A 86 -12.93 -18.31 -17.61
CA SER A 86 -13.99 -17.62 -18.32
C SER A 86 -15.36 -18.02 -17.79
N LEU A 87 -16.35 -17.20 -18.10
CA LEU A 87 -17.76 -17.42 -17.84
C LEU A 87 -18.43 -17.90 -19.11
N LEU A 88 -19.47 -18.73 -18.99
CA LEU A 88 -20.33 -19.02 -20.13
C LEU A 88 -21.54 -18.09 -20.14
N TYR A 89 -21.87 -17.62 -21.32
CA TYR A 89 -23.07 -16.84 -21.57
C TYR A 89 -23.83 -17.39 -22.76
N THR A 90 -25.14 -17.57 -22.61
CA THR A 90 -26.01 -17.98 -23.71
C THR A 90 -26.64 -16.74 -24.33
N VAL A 91 -26.38 -16.53 -25.62
CA VAL A 91 -26.90 -15.41 -26.41
C VAL A 91 -28.42 -15.41 -26.39
N GLN A 92 -29.00 -14.25 -26.13
CA GLN A 92 -30.43 -13.99 -26.15
C GLN A 92 -30.84 -13.28 -27.44
N GLU A 93 -32.15 -13.19 -27.68
CA GLU A 93 -32.69 -12.44 -28.81
C GLU A 93 -32.39 -10.95 -28.67
N GLY A 94 -31.77 -10.38 -29.71
CA GLY A 94 -31.40 -8.97 -29.76
C GLY A 94 -29.99 -8.64 -29.26
N ASP A 95 -29.25 -9.63 -28.72
CA ASP A 95 -27.89 -9.40 -28.23
C ASP A 95 -26.90 -9.12 -29.36
N SER A 96 -26.04 -8.12 -29.14
CA SER A 96 -24.78 -7.93 -29.88
C SER A 96 -23.56 -8.24 -29.00
N CYS A 97 -22.40 -8.55 -29.61
CA CYS A 97 -21.16 -8.77 -28.86
C CYS A 97 -20.81 -7.58 -27.95
N ASP A 98 -20.96 -6.36 -28.46
CA ASP A 98 -20.67 -5.14 -27.71
C ASP A 98 -21.57 -5.01 -26.47
N GLU A 99 -22.88 -5.22 -26.63
CA GLU A 99 -23.82 -5.19 -25.51
C GLU A 99 -23.53 -6.29 -24.49
N VAL A 100 -23.24 -7.52 -24.94
CA VAL A 100 -22.91 -8.62 -24.04
C VAL A 100 -21.64 -8.29 -23.25
N LEU A 101 -20.59 -7.79 -23.89
CA LEU A 101 -19.35 -7.40 -23.19
C LEU A 101 -19.58 -6.22 -22.25
N THR A 102 -20.33 -5.21 -22.69
CA THR A 102 -20.64 -4.03 -21.88
C THR A 102 -21.45 -4.39 -20.64
N PHE A 103 -22.51 -5.19 -20.78
CA PHE A 103 -23.44 -5.45 -19.68
C PHE A 103 -23.08 -6.67 -18.84
N GLN A 104 -22.58 -7.75 -19.45
CA GLN A 104 -22.21 -8.97 -18.71
C GLN A 104 -20.79 -8.90 -18.17
N MET A 105 -19.87 -8.34 -18.95
CA MET A 105 -18.47 -8.22 -18.54
C MET A 105 -18.12 -6.86 -17.94
N ARG A 106 -19.00 -5.85 -18.03
CA ARG A 106 -18.76 -4.50 -17.50
C ARG A 106 -17.62 -3.78 -18.22
N MET A 107 -17.50 -4.01 -19.52
CA MET A 107 -16.46 -3.42 -20.35
C MET A 107 -17.04 -2.23 -21.11
N SER A 108 -16.96 -1.05 -20.51
CA SER A 108 -17.56 0.19 -21.03
C SER A 108 -17.00 0.63 -22.39
N ASP A 109 -15.77 0.23 -22.70
CA ASP A 109 -15.06 0.58 -23.93
C ASP A 109 -15.08 -0.55 -24.99
N ALA A 110 -15.93 -1.57 -24.81
CA ALA A 110 -16.01 -2.74 -25.69
C ALA A 110 -16.16 -2.35 -27.16
N GLY A 111 -17.15 -1.53 -27.52
CA GLY A 111 -17.36 -1.05 -28.89
C GLY A 111 -16.22 -0.17 -29.44
N THR A 112 -15.37 0.40 -28.59
CA THR A 112 -14.18 1.16 -29.03
C THR A 112 -12.99 0.23 -29.29
N ILE A 113 -12.82 -0.81 -28.47
CA ILE A 113 -11.73 -1.79 -28.60
C ILE A 113 -12.03 -2.79 -29.72
N PHE A 114 -13.25 -3.29 -29.79
CA PHE A 114 -13.72 -4.31 -30.71
C PHE A 114 -14.65 -3.70 -31.75
N SER A 115 -14.04 -2.97 -32.69
CA SER A 115 -14.75 -2.31 -33.79
C SER A 115 -14.22 -2.75 -35.14
N ASP A 116 -15.06 -2.65 -36.18
CA ASP A 116 -14.73 -3.06 -37.55
C ASP A 116 -13.52 -2.32 -38.12
N VAL A 117 -13.23 -1.13 -37.59
CA VAL A 117 -12.03 -0.35 -37.93
C VAL A 117 -10.73 -0.96 -37.37
N LYS A 118 -10.84 -1.93 -36.44
CA LYS A 118 -9.73 -2.68 -35.82
C LYS A 118 -9.93 -4.20 -36.01
N PRO A 119 -9.83 -4.74 -37.24
CA PRO A 119 -10.16 -6.14 -37.52
C PRO A 119 -9.30 -7.16 -36.75
N ASN A 120 -8.08 -6.79 -36.36
CA ASN A 120 -7.22 -7.67 -35.56
C ASN A 120 -7.75 -7.91 -34.14
N THR A 121 -8.40 -6.92 -33.52
CA THR A 121 -8.95 -7.07 -32.17
C THR A 121 -10.24 -7.88 -32.19
N ILE A 122 -11.08 -7.71 -33.22
CA ILE A 122 -12.25 -8.57 -33.45
C ILE A 122 -11.82 -10.01 -33.68
N LYS A 123 -10.88 -10.28 -34.59
CA LYS A 123 -10.39 -11.65 -34.82
C LYS A 123 -9.83 -12.31 -33.56
N ALA A 124 -9.17 -11.53 -32.70
CA ALA A 124 -8.69 -12.01 -31.42
C ALA A 124 -9.84 -12.27 -30.43
N LEU A 125 -10.87 -11.41 -30.44
CA LEU A 125 -12.10 -11.59 -29.66
C LEU A 125 -12.84 -12.86 -30.10
N ASP A 126 -13.12 -13.03 -31.40
CA ASP A 126 -13.83 -14.19 -31.93
C ASP A 126 -13.15 -15.50 -31.51
N ALA A 127 -11.83 -15.54 -31.61
CA ALA A 127 -11.02 -16.67 -31.16
C ALA A 127 -11.08 -16.90 -29.64
N SER A 128 -11.29 -15.84 -28.85
CA SER A 128 -11.42 -15.91 -27.39
C SER A 128 -12.82 -16.32 -26.94
N ILE A 129 -13.88 -15.85 -27.61
CA ILE A 129 -15.27 -16.15 -27.26
C ILE A 129 -15.75 -17.46 -27.89
N GLY A 130 -15.06 -17.93 -28.93
CA GLY A 130 -15.36 -19.17 -29.65
C GLY A 130 -16.48 -19.04 -30.69
N GLN A 131 -16.92 -17.83 -31.00
CA GLN A 131 -17.97 -17.51 -31.96
C GLN A 131 -17.56 -16.28 -32.78
N ASP A 132 -18.19 -16.09 -33.94
CA ASP A 132 -18.04 -14.88 -34.74
C ASP A 132 -19.02 -13.81 -34.24
N CYS A 133 -18.48 -12.66 -33.81
CA CYS A 133 -19.28 -11.57 -33.26
C CYS A 133 -20.28 -10.96 -34.25
N HIS A 134 -20.06 -11.07 -35.56
CA HIS A 134 -20.98 -10.54 -36.57
C HIS A 134 -22.16 -11.46 -36.89
N SER A 135 -22.09 -12.73 -36.49
CA SER A 135 -23.08 -13.76 -36.82
C SER A 135 -23.72 -14.41 -35.59
N LEU A 136 -23.73 -13.72 -34.45
CA LEU A 136 -24.37 -14.19 -33.23
C LEU A 136 -25.86 -14.52 -33.45
N GLN A 137 -26.28 -15.68 -32.96
CA GLN A 137 -27.66 -16.14 -32.96
C GLN A 137 -28.10 -16.51 -31.55
N PRO A 138 -29.40 -16.35 -31.21
CA PRO A 138 -29.93 -16.79 -29.93
C PRO A 138 -29.65 -18.28 -29.69
N GLY A 139 -29.25 -18.62 -28.46
CA GLY A 139 -28.89 -19.98 -28.05
C GLY A 139 -27.43 -20.37 -28.28
N MET A 140 -26.64 -19.57 -29.00
CA MET A 140 -25.19 -19.75 -29.05
C MET A 140 -24.57 -19.51 -27.67
N VAL A 141 -23.45 -20.19 -27.37
CA VAL A 141 -22.73 -20.05 -26.11
C VAL A 141 -21.41 -19.33 -26.34
N LEU A 142 -21.21 -18.24 -25.61
CA LEU A 142 -20.01 -17.42 -25.62
C LEU A 142 -19.15 -17.72 -24.40
N THR A 143 -17.84 -17.76 -24.61
CA THR A 143 -16.84 -17.85 -23.54
C THR A 143 -16.35 -16.44 -23.19
N LEU A 144 -16.90 -15.87 -22.12
CA LEU A 144 -16.60 -14.49 -21.73
C LEU A 144 -15.45 -14.43 -20.73
N SER A 145 -14.40 -13.69 -21.08
CA SER A 145 -13.20 -13.54 -20.24
C SER A 145 -13.18 -12.18 -19.54
N PRO A 146 -12.83 -12.11 -18.24
CA PRO A 146 -12.70 -10.84 -17.53
C PRO A 146 -11.70 -9.89 -18.18
N GLN A 147 -12.09 -8.63 -18.38
CA GLN A 147 -11.22 -7.57 -18.86
C GLN A 147 -10.37 -6.99 -17.73
N TYR A 148 -9.14 -6.62 -18.09
CA TYR A 148 -8.12 -6.02 -17.23
C TYR A 148 -8.07 -6.61 -15.81
N PRO A 149 -8.07 -7.95 -15.66
CA PRO A 149 -8.34 -8.56 -14.38
C PRO A 149 -7.19 -8.30 -13.42
N LEU A 150 -7.56 -8.07 -12.16
CA LEU A 150 -6.65 -8.07 -11.04
C LEU A 150 -6.50 -9.49 -10.49
N ILE A 151 -5.40 -9.71 -9.76
CA ILE A 151 -5.18 -10.91 -8.96
C ILE A 151 -4.91 -10.52 -7.52
N ALA A 152 -5.53 -11.24 -6.57
CA ALA A 152 -5.22 -11.16 -5.16
C ALA A 152 -4.46 -12.39 -4.70
N PHE A 153 -3.34 -12.18 -4.02
CA PHE A 153 -2.52 -13.22 -3.46
C PHE A 153 -1.81 -12.74 -2.19
N GLY A 154 -1.28 -13.70 -1.43
CA GLY A 154 -0.27 -13.42 -0.42
C GLY A 154 0.93 -14.35 -0.58
N GLY A 155 2.07 -13.91 -0.08
CA GLY A 155 3.31 -14.65 -0.23
C GLY A 155 4.48 -14.06 0.55
N GLN A 156 5.60 -14.78 0.54
CA GLN A 156 6.80 -14.40 1.26
C GLN A 156 7.80 -13.70 0.33
N VAL A 157 8.32 -12.55 0.74
CA VAL A 157 9.37 -11.84 0.00
C VAL A 157 10.69 -12.60 0.10
N LEU A 158 11.27 -12.95 -1.04
CA LEU A 158 12.56 -13.64 -1.14
C LEU A 158 13.71 -12.69 -1.49
N LYS A 159 13.40 -11.64 -2.24
CA LYS A 159 14.38 -10.67 -2.73
C LYS A 159 13.71 -9.30 -2.88
N VAL A 160 14.47 -8.24 -2.61
CA VAL A 160 14.07 -6.86 -2.83
C VAL A 160 15.12 -6.18 -3.69
N ASP A 161 14.73 -5.75 -4.88
CA ASP A 161 15.57 -4.96 -5.79
C ASP A 161 15.00 -3.53 -5.85
N THR A 162 15.69 -2.55 -5.24
CA THR A 162 15.26 -1.15 -5.28
C THR A 162 15.56 -0.54 -6.65
N THR A 163 14.63 0.23 -7.24
CA THR A 163 14.86 0.93 -8.52
C THR A 163 15.82 2.11 -8.39
N SER A 164 16.08 2.56 -7.17
CA SER A 164 17.07 3.60 -6.81
C SER A 164 18.20 2.97 -5.97
N PRO A 165 19.48 3.25 -6.28
CA PRO A 165 20.56 2.90 -5.38
C PRO A 165 20.42 3.72 -4.10
N GLN A 166 20.25 3.06 -2.95
CA GLN A 166 20.39 3.73 -1.67
C GLN A 166 21.83 4.24 -1.55
N GLN A 167 22.01 5.56 -1.68
CA GLN A 167 23.30 6.19 -1.49
C GLN A 167 23.58 6.18 0.02
N VAL A 168 24.26 5.13 0.49
CA VAL A 168 24.71 5.03 1.87
C VAL A 168 25.79 6.11 2.05
N LEU A 169 25.44 7.26 2.64
CA LEU A 169 26.47 8.17 3.12
C LEU A 169 27.25 7.41 4.22
N PRO A 170 28.58 7.28 4.11
CA PRO A 170 29.37 6.69 5.18
C PRO A 170 29.32 7.63 6.38
N THR A 171 28.43 7.36 7.33
CA THR A 171 28.44 8.01 8.64
C THR A 171 29.68 7.52 9.40
N PRO A 172 30.47 8.41 10.02
CA PRO A 172 31.62 8.00 10.82
C PRO A 172 31.19 7.06 11.93
N VAL A 173 32.04 6.07 12.19
CA VAL A 173 31.81 4.88 13.02
C VAL A 173 31.44 5.26 14.47
N ILE A 174 30.17 5.48 14.72
CA ILE A 174 29.59 5.43 16.06
C ILE A 174 28.87 4.08 16.13
N ASN A 175 29.39 3.17 16.95
CA ASN A 175 28.75 1.88 17.23
C ASN A 175 27.44 2.12 18.00
N VAL A 176 26.39 2.48 17.28
CA VAL A 176 25.01 2.35 17.74
C VAL A 176 24.68 0.88 17.58
N ALA A 177 24.24 0.23 18.67
CA ALA A 177 23.79 -1.16 18.66
C ALA A 177 22.90 -1.39 17.43
N ASN A 178 23.25 -2.40 16.61
CA ASN A 178 22.59 -2.79 15.36
C ASN A 178 21.17 -2.25 15.28
N GLN A 179 20.98 -1.15 14.53
CA GLN A 179 19.65 -0.77 14.06
C GLN A 179 19.09 -2.02 13.38
N GLN A 180 18.03 -2.61 13.94
CA GLN A 180 17.24 -3.64 13.26
C GLN A 180 17.09 -3.20 11.82
N GLN A 181 17.68 -3.96 10.88
CA GLN A 181 17.73 -3.62 9.45
C GLN A 181 16.47 -2.88 9.05
N SER A 182 16.56 -1.54 8.92
CA SER A 182 15.47 -0.75 8.40
C SER A 182 15.17 -1.37 7.03
N GLY A 183 13.93 -1.78 6.79
CA GLY A 183 13.59 -2.42 5.52
C GLY A 183 13.95 -1.52 4.34
N ALA A 184 14.00 -2.09 3.14
CA ALA A 184 14.26 -1.31 1.94
C ALA A 184 13.19 -0.22 1.79
N ASP A 185 13.65 0.98 1.43
CA ASP A 185 12.76 2.07 1.06
C ASP A 185 12.30 1.85 -0.39
N CYS A 186 11.01 1.57 -0.55
CA CYS A 186 10.38 1.31 -1.82
C CYS A 186 9.47 2.46 -2.29
N SER A 187 9.66 3.67 -1.73
CA SER A 187 8.87 4.85 -2.07
C SER A 187 9.05 5.30 -3.53
N ALA A 188 10.25 5.08 -4.09
CA ALA A 188 10.59 5.31 -5.51
C ALA A 188 10.34 4.09 -6.41
N GLY A 189 9.85 2.99 -5.84
CA GLY A 189 9.64 1.71 -6.52
C GLY A 189 10.63 0.63 -6.11
N CYS A 190 10.15 -0.61 -6.12
CA CYS A 190 10.95 -1.82 -5.93
C CYS A 190 10.41 -2.95 -6.80
N GLN A 191 11.30 -3.84 -7.22
CA GLN A 191 10.93 -5.16 -7.73
C GLN A 191 11.12 -6.18 -6.62
N LEU A 192 10.02 -6.77 -6.15
CA LEU A 192 10.03 -7.85 -5.16
C LEU A 192 9.99 -9.20 -5.87
N THR A 193 10.78 -10.17 -5.42
CA THR A 193 10.56 -11.57 -5.76
C THR A 193 9.76 -12.21 -4.64
N VAL A 194 8.52 -12.61 -4.91
CA VAL A 194 7.58 -13.11 -3.90
C VAL A 194 7.25 -14.56 -4.17
N ARG A 195 7.41 -15.42 -3.16
CA ARG A 195 7.01 -16.82 -3.21
C ARG A 195 5.53 -16.94 -2.88
N LEU A 196 4.75 -17.54 -3.78
CA LEU A 196 3.31 -17.75 -3.57
C LEU A 196 2.99 -19.17 -3.08
N ALA A 197 3.81 -20.14 -3.48
CA ALA A 197 3.70 -21.55 -3.11
C ALA A 197 5.07 -22.22 -3.26
N PRO A 198 5.26 -23.47 -2.77
CA PRO A 198 6.46 -24.24 -3.07
C PRO A 198 6.71 -24.31 -4.58
N GLY A 199 7.85 -23.80 -5.04
CA GLY A 199 8.23 -23.80 -6.45
C GLY A 199 7.54 -22.74 -7.33
N VAL A 200 6.77 -21.81 -6.77
CA VAL A 200 6.13 -20.74 -7.55
C VAL A 200 6.49 -19.36 -7.01
N GLN A 201 7.04 -18.52 -7.89
CA GLN A 201 7.47 -17.16 -7.56
C GLN A 201 6.95 -16.15 -8.57
N VAL A 202 6.69 -14.93 -8.12
CA VAL A 202 6.32 -13.79 -8.99
C VAL A 202 7.29 -12.64 -8.80
N HIS A 203 7.40 -11.80 -9.84
CA HIS A 203 8.13 -10.55 -9.80
C HIS A 203 7.13 -9.39 -9.64
N LEU A 204 7.00 -8.87 -8.42
CA LEU A 204 6.02 -7.85 -8.07
C LEU A 204 6.67 -6.47 -8.06
N SER A 205 6.28 -5.61 -8.99
CA SER A 205 6.62 -4.19 -8.97
C SER A 205 5.72 -3.49 -7.94
N VAL A 206 6.32 -2.90 -6.91
CA VAL A 206 5.63 -2.17 -5.84
C VAL A 206 6.14 -0.75 -5.73
N GLN A 207 5.28 0.15 -5.26
CA GLN A 207 5.67 1.46 -4.77
C GLN A 207 5.03 1.60 -3.39
N THR A 208 5.84 1.68 -2.34
CA THR A 208 5.35 1.62 -0.96
C THR A 208 6.21 2.43 -0.01
N THR A 209 5.56 3.07 0.96
CA THR A 209 6.25 3.77 2.06
C THR A 209 6.61 2.84 3.21
N LEU A 210 6.07 1.61 3.21
CA LEU A 210 6.36 0.61 4.23
C LEU A 210 7.75 0.00 3.99
N PRO A 211 8.56 -0.18 5.04
CA PRO A 211 9.85 -0.82 4.92
C PRO A 211 9.69 -2.32 4.60
N VAL A 212 10.09 -2.74 3.40
CA VAL A 212 9.99 -4.16 2.97
C VAL A 212 11.27 -4.92 3.31
N ARG A 213 11.15 -6.11 3.90
CA ARG A 213 12.30 -6.97 4.24
C ARG A 213 12.20 -8.32 3.54
N VAL A 214 13.35 -8.93 3.29
CA VAL A 214 13.39 -10.35 2.93
C VAL A 214 12.82 -11.15 4.09
N GLY A 215 11.89 -12.05 3.80
CA GLY A 215 11.14 -12.83 4.77
C GLY A 215 9.81 -12.22 5.20
N SER A 216 9.53 -10.94 4.90
CA SER A 216 8.23 -10.33 5.14
C SER A 216 7.13 -11.05 4.35
N TRP A 217 5.94 -11.10 4.93
CA TRP A 217 4.75 -11.54 4.22
C TRP A 217 4.07 -10.34 3.57
N VAL A 218 3.70 -10.48 2.31
CA VAL A 218 2.93 -9.47 1.58
C VAL A 218 1.57 -10.03 1.18
N TRP A 219 0.54 -9.19 1.25
CA TRP A 219 -0.73 -9.40 0.57
C TRP A 219 -0.84 -8.30 -0.47
N SER A 220 -1.20 -8.68 -1.70
CA SER A 220 -1.30 -7.70 -2.77
C SER A 220 -2.45 -8.00 -3.72
N GLN A 221 -3.10 -6.92 -4.16
CA GLN A 221 -3.83 -6.93 -5.43
C GLN A 221 -2.89 -6.38 -6.50
N ALA A 222 -2.82 -7.07 -7.63
CA ALA A 222 -1.92 -6.70 -8.71
C ALA A 222 -2.59 -6.87 -10.06
N GLN A 223 -2.15 -6.07 -11.04
CA GLN A 223 -2.56 -6.21 -12.43
C GLN A 223 -2.01 -7.53 -12.99
N LEU A 224 -2.90 -8.38 -13.51
CA LEU A 224 -2.48 -9.60 -14.18
C LEU A 224 -1.83 -9.28 -15.54
N ALA A 225 -0.84 -10.07 -15.95
CA ALA A 225 -0.22 -9.92 -17.26
C ALA A 225 -1.25 -10.20 -18.37
N ARG A 226 -1.29 -9.30 -19.36
CA ARG A 226 -2.23 -9.36 -20.48
C ARG A 226 -1.68 -10.24 -21.60
N ARG A 227 -2.58 -10.86 -22.34
CA ARG A 227 -2.23 -11.59 -23.56
C ARG A 227 -1.67 -10.61 -24.59
N ASN A 228 -0.56 -10.98 -25.22
CA ASN A 228 0.02 -10.19 -26.29
C ASN A 228 -0.71 -10.48 -27.61
N VAL A 229 -1.25 -9.44 -28.25
CA VAL A 229 -1.85 -9.52 -29.58
C VAL A 229 -1.03 -8.63 -30.52
N LYS A 230 -0.66 -9.17 -31.68
CA LYS A 230 0.15 -8.45 -32.67
C LYS A 230 -0.53 -7.12 -33.02
N SER A 231 0.25 -6.03 -32.94
CA SER A 231 -0.22 -4.67 -33.20
C SER A 231 -1.30 -4.17 -32.23
N PHE A 232 -1.50 -4.82 -31.08
CA PHE A 232 -2.39 -4.37 -30.01
C PHE A 232 -1.82 -4.71 -28.63
N ALA A 233 -0.88 -3.88 -28.16
CA ALA A 233 -0.19 -4.07 -26.89
C ALA A 233 -1.10 -3.92 -25.65
N SER A 234 -2.29 -3.33 -25.81
CA SER A 234 -3.24 -3.07 -24.75
C SER A 234 -4.43 -4.02 -24.72
N TYR A 235 -4.28 -5.26 -25.23
CA TYR A 235 -5.37 -6.23 -25.24
C TYR A 235 -5.93 -6.48 -23.82
N PRO A 236 -7.26 -6.43 -23.62
CA PRO A 236 -7.84 -6.38 -22.29
C PRO A 236 -7.75 -7.70 -21.52
N TYR A 237 -7.64 -8.83 -22.22
CA TYR A 237 -7.74 -10.15 -21.57
C TYR A 237 -6.39 -10.71 -21.17
N ALA A 238 -6.40 -11.44 -20.04
CA ALA A 238 -5.32 -12.30 -19.61
C ALA A 238 -5.12 -13.48 -20.57
N ASP A 239 -3.93 -14.05 -20.60
CA ASP A 239 -3.69 -15.33 -21.25
C ASP A 239 -4.12 -16.47 -20.31
N PRO A 240 -5.12 -17.29 -20.67
CA PRO A 240 -5.59 -18.38 -19.82
C PRO A 240 -4.56 -19.50 -19.63
N LEU A 241 -3.53 -19.56 -20.50
CA LEU A 241 -2.47 -20.57 -20.43
C LEU A 241 -1.21 -20.04 -19.71
N ALA A 242 -1.18 -18.76 -19.31
CA ALA A 242 -0.03 -18.19 -18.64
C ALA A 242 0.10 -18.73 -17.20
N THR A 243 1.33 -19.13 -16.85
CA THR A 243 1.68 -19.51 -15.48
C THR A 243 2.00 -18.26 -14.65
N LEU A 244 1.65 -18.31 -13.35
CA LEU A 244 2.08 -17.28 -12.40
C LEU A 244 3.58 -17.38 -12.10
N ASP A 245 4.21 -18.54 -12.30
CA ASP A 245 5.63 -18.70 -12.02
C ASP A 245 6.49 -17.85 -12.97
N GLY A 246 7.32 -16.97 -12.40
CA GLY A 246 8.10 -15.97 -13.12
C GLY A 246 7.29 -14.79 -13.66
N MET A 247 5.98 -14.70 -13.40
CA MET A 247 5.15 -13.63 -13.95
C MET A 247 5.52 -12.27 -13.33
N SER A 248 5.61 -11.25 -14.18
CA SER A 248 5.77 -9.86 -13.74
C SER A 248 4.42 -9.21 -13.51
N LEU A 249 4.19 -8.74 -12.30
CA LEU A 249 2.93 -8.15 -11.84
C LEU A 249 3.18 -6.74 -11.31
N ARG A 250 2.18 -5.87 -11.41
CA ARG A 250 2.23 -4.51 -10.85
C ARG A 250 1.23 -4.41 -9.71
N ALA A 251 1.72 -4.22 -8.48
CA ALA A 251 0.88 -4.06 -7.31
C ALA A 251 0.10 -2.75 -7.35
N CYS A 252 -1.14 -2.79 -6.86
CA CYS A 252 -1.99 -1.62 -6.72
C CYS A 252 -2.79 -1.56 -5.39
N ASP A 253 -2.59 -2.56 -4.56
CA ASP A 253 -2.94 -2.57 -3.15
C ASP A 253 -1.88 -3.47 -2.51
N LEU A 254 -1.19 -2.96 -1.51
CA LEU A 254 -0.12 -3.67 -0.83
C LEU A 254 -0.31 -3.61 0.68
N GLN A 255 -0.11 -4.75 1.31
CA GLN A 255 0.05 -4.86 2.76
C GLN A 255 1.31 -5.65 3.06
N VAL A 256 2.08 -5.19 4.03
CA VAL A 256 3.33 -5.81 4.47
C VAL A 256 3.20 -6.14 5.95
N ASP A 257 3.39 -7.41 6.32
CA ASP A 257 3.37 -7.87 7.72
C ASP A 257 2.12 -7.42 8.52
N ASN A 258 0.95 -7.41 7.85
CA ASN A 258 -0.38 -6.97 8.34
C ASN A 258 -0.57 -5.45 8.48
N THR A 259 0.36 -4.66 7.97
CA THR A 259 0.20 -3.20 7.84
C THR A 259 -0.19 -2.88 6.40
N HIS A 260 -1.34 -2.24 6.23
CA HIS A 260 -1.77 -1.75 4.93
C HIS A 260 -1.05 -0.44 4.60
N ASP A 261 -0.62 -0.29 3.34
CA ASP A 261 -0.01 0.96 2.88
C ASP A 261 -1.05 1.83 2.17
N ASP A 262 -1.58 2.80 2.91
CA ASP A 262 -2.51 3.81 2.38
C ASP A 262 -1.85 4.73 1.32
N ASN A 263 -0.51 4.71 1.18
CA ASN A 263 0.24 5.50 0.21
C ASN A 263 0.78 4.65 -0.96
N SER A 264 0.37 3.39 -1.06
CA SER A 264 0.69 2.57 -2.23
C SER A 264 -0.06 3.06 -3.47
N LEU A 265 0.46 2.74 -4.66
CA LEU A 265 -0.22 3.03 -5.93
C LEU A 265 -1.62 2.42 -5.89
N SER A 266 -2.68 3.20 -6.11
CA SER A 266 -4.07 2.68 -6.12
C SER A 266 -4.39 1.92 -7.41
N CYS A 267 -5.37 1.00 -7.38
CA CYS A 267 -5.72 0.20 -8.56
C CYS A 267 -6.25 1.01 -9.74
N ASN A 268 -6.99 2.09 -9.51
CA ASN A 268 -7.39 3.02 -10.57
C ASN A 268 -6.20 3.83 -11.15
N GLN A 269 -5.00 3.76 -10.58
CA GLN A 269 -3.80 4.40 -11.13
C GLN A 269 -3.00 3.44 -12.03
N LEU A 270 -3.44 2.19 -12.16
CA LEU A 270 -2.86 1.24 -13.11
C LEU A 270 -3.09 1.70 -14.55
N GLN A 271 -2.19 1.31 -15.44
CA GLN A 271 -2.29 1.65 -16.86
C GLN A 271 -2.43 0.39 -17.72
N PRO A 272 -3.36 0.35 -18.68
CA PRO A 272 -4.45 1.32 -18.85
C PRO A 272 -5.41 1.29 -17.65
N ASN A 273 -5.93 2.45 -17.26
CA ASN A 273 -6.99 2.55 -16.26
C ASN A 273 -8.33 2.43 -16.96
N THR A 274 -9.06 1.34 -16.70
CA THR A 274 -10.47 1.22 -17.10
C THR A 274 -11.40 1.10 -15.90
N ILE A 275 -10.86 1.11 -14.67
CA ILE A 275 -11.63 0.87 -13.44
C ILE A 275 -12.68 1.95 -13.23
N ASP A 276 -12.34 3.20 -13.51
CA ASP A 276 -13.25 4.32 -13.31
C ASP A 276 -14.40 4.29 -14.33
N ASP A 277 -14.09 3.97 -15.60
CA ASP A 277 -15.08 3.88 -16.69
C ASP A 277 -15.98 2.64 -16.54
N ASP A 278 -15.40 1.50 -16.16
CA ASP A 278 -16.11 0.24 -15.94
C ASP A 278 -16.86 0.19 -14.58
N GLY A 279 -16.62 1.17 -13.70
CA GLY A 279 -17.17 1.25 -12.35
C GLY A 279 -16.61 0.22 -11.37
N GLY A 280 -15.45 -0.38 -11.68
CA GLY A 280 -14.82 -1.42 -10.87
C GLY A 280 -13.85 -2.31 -11.65
N ALA A 281 -13.47 -3.44 -11.04
CA ALA A 281 -12.60 -4.43 -11.67
C ALA A 281 -12.96 -5.86 -11.25
N TRP A 282 -12.67 -6.79 -12.16
CA TRP A 282 -12.65 -8.21 -11.86
C TRP A 282 -11.39 -8.58 -11.08
N LEU A 283 -11.55 -9.41 -10.05
CA LEU A 283 -10.47 -9.91 -9.22
C LEU A 283 -10.49 -11.45 -9.21
N PHE A 284 -9.39 -12.05 -9.66
CA PHE A 284 -9.10 -13.46 -9.42
C PHE A 284 -8.45 -13.62 -8.04
N GLY A 285 -8.88 -14.62 -7.27
CA GLY A 285 -8.24 -14.89 -5.99
C GLY A 285 -8.58 -16.24 -5.42
N ILE A 286 -8.07 -16.51 -4.22
CA ILE A 286 -8.41 -17.69 -3.44
C ILE A 286 -8.81 -17.28 -2.03
N THR A 287 -9.87 -17.86 -1.53
CA THR A 287 -10.30 -17.71 -0.12
C THR A 287 -9.28 -18.33 0.82
N GLY A 288 -9.11 -17.73 1.99
CA GLY A 288 -8.11 -18.13 2.99
C GLY A 288 -7.28 -16.95 3.49
N ARG A 289 -6.76 -17.08 4.71
CA ARG A 289 -5.97 -16.04 5.41
C ARG A 289 -4.67 -15.65 4.70
N SER A 290 -4.11 -16.55 3.90
CA SER A 290 -2.93 -16.28 3.08
C SER A 290 -3.24 -15.55 1.77
N ALA A 291 -4.52 -15.29 1.48
CA ALA A 291 -4.99 -14.60 0.28
C ALA A 291 -6.23 -13.75 0.61
N LEU A 292 -7.40 -14.01 0.01
CA LEU A 292 -8.54 -13.08 0.00
C LEU A 292 -9.13 -12.75 1.37
N ASP A 293 -9.09 -13.66 2.35
CA ASP A 293 -9.71 -13.41 3.65
C ASP A 293 -9.02 -12.26 4.41
N HIS A 294 -7.80 -11.92 4.00
CA HIS A 294 -7.06 -10.78 4.53
C HIS A 294 -7.78 -9.44 4.32
N TRP A 295 -8.45 -9.28 3.17
CA TRP A 295 -9.27 -8.10 2.88
C TRP A 295 -10.65 -8.13 3.56
N LYS A 296 -10.97 -9.21 4.28
CA LYS A 296 -12.22 -9.37 5.06
C LYS A 296 -13.49 -9.19 4.23
N TYR A 297 -13.45 -9.58 2.97
CA TYR A 297 -14.65 -9.62 2.15
C TYR A 297 -15.65 -10.61 2.76
N PRO A 298 -16.95 -10.29 2.82
CA PRO A 298 -18.00 -11.17 3.36
C PRO A 298 -18.32 -12.35 2.43
N LEU A 299 -17.30 -13.15 2.08
CA LEU A 299 -17.39 -14.34 1.25
C LEU A 299 -17.59 -15.57 2.16
N ASN A 300 -18.78 -16.17 2.11
CA ASN A 300 -19.08 -17.38 2.88
C ASN A 300 -18.67 -18.64 2.08
N LEU A 301 -17.38 -18.81 1.84
CA LEU A 301 -16.82 -19.90 1.03
C LEU A 301 -15.73 -20.66 1.80
N PRO A 302 -15.58 -21.98 1.59
CA PRO A 302 -14.49 -22.73 2.21
C PRO A 302 -13.13 -22.17 1.82
N ALA A 303 -12.14 -22.21 2.72
CA ALA A 303 -10.77 -21.81 2.42
C ALA A 303 -10.18 -22.66 1.27
N GLY A 304 -9.36 -22.05 0.42
CA GLY A 304 -8.80 -22.69 -0.77
C GLY A 304 -9.71 -22.61 -2.01
N THR A 305 -10.89 -22.00 -1.91
CA THR A 305 -11.78 -21.85 -3.06
C THR A 305 -11.24 -20.78 -4.00
N ARG A 306 -10.93 -21.15 -5.25
CA ARG A 306 -10.61 -20.20 -6.33
C ARG A 306 -11.87 -19.48 -6.76
N VAL A 307 -11.82 -18.15 -6.77
CA VAL A 307 -12.95 -17.29 -7.06
C VAL A 307 -12.61 -16.21 -8.09
N LEU A 308 -13.65 -15.78 -8.79
CA LEU A 308 -13.67 -14.57 -9.59
C LEU A 308 -14.76 -13.69 -8.99
N LEU A 309 -14.42 -12.45 -8.66
CA LEU A 309 -15.34 -11.53 -8.01
C LEU A 309 -15.23 -10.14 -8.61
N TRP A 310 -16.34 -9.41 -8.60
CA TRP A 310 -16.37 -8.02 -8.99
C TRP A 310 -16.12 -7.12 -7.77
N LEU A 311 -15.14 -6.23 -7.88
CA LEU A 311 -14.96 -5.12 -6.94
C LEU A 311 -15.51 -3.85 -7.56
N THR A 312 -16.31 -3.11 -6.81
CA THR A 312 -16.88 -1.84 -7.27
C THR A 312 -15.94 -0.71 -6.88
N SER A 313 -15.70 0.22 -7.80
CA SER A 313 -14.96 1.45 -7.51
C SER A 313 -15.82 2.41 -6.70
N ASN A 314 -15.26 3.01 -5.65
CA ASN A 314 -15.91 4.09 -4.91
C ASN A 314 -15.62 5.46 -5.56
N SER A 315 -16.16 6.55 -5.00
CA SER A 315 -15.93 7.92 -5.49
C SER A 315 -14.47 8.41 -5.42
N HIS A 316 -13.60 7.66 -4.75
CA HIS A 316 -12.18 7.93 -4.60
C HIS A 316 -11.31 6.96 -5.42
N GLY A 317 -11.93 6.04 -6.17
CA GLY A 317 -11.23 5.05 -6.99
C GLY A 317 -10.80 3.77 -6.25
N ASP A 318 -11.11 3.64 -4.96
CA ASP A 318 -10.78 2.43 -4.22
C ASP A 318 -11.76 1.31 -4.57
N LEU A 319 -11.20 0.11 -4.74
CA LEU A 319 -11.97 -1.08 -5.02
C LEU A 319 -12.51 -1.71 -3.74
N ARG A 320 -13.83 -1.94 -3.70
CA ARG A 320 -14.50 -2.58 -2.56
C ARG A 320 -15.44 -3.69 -3.00
N PHE A 321 -15.46 -4.76 -2.24
CA PHE A 321 -16.47 -5.79 -2.38
C PHE A 321 -17.72 -5.42 -1.58
N SER A 322 -18.87 -5.36 -2.25
CA SER A 322 -20.17 -5.10 -1.62
C SER A 322 -21.08 -6.32 -1.73
N ARG A 323 -21.98 -6.49 -0.77
CA ARG A 323 -23.00 -7.54 -0.85
C ARG A 323 -23.85 -7.32 -2.12
N GLY A 324 -23.99 -8.35 -2.94
CA GLY A 324 -24.66 -8.28 -4.24
C GLY A 324 -23.70 -8.19 -5.43
N ASN A 325 -22.42 -7.91 -5.19
CA ASN A 325 -21.41 -8.02 -6.25
C ASN A 325 -21.33 -9.47 -6.75
N PRO A 326 -21.18 -9.67 -8.08
CA PRO A 326 -20.99 -11.00 -8.65
C PRO A 326 -19.80 -11.76 -8.02
N VAL A 327 -20.03 -13.03 -7.71
CA VAL A 327 -19.01 -13.98 -7.26
C VAL A 327 -19.22 -15.29 -7.99
N TYR A 328 -18.12 -15.83 -8.50
CA TYR A 328 -18.08 -17.11 -9.19
C TYR A 328 -16.98 -17.97 -8.58
N ARG A 329 -17.21 -19.28 -8.56
CA ARG A 329 -16.24 -20.30 -8.16
C ARG A 329 -15.65 -20.96 -9.40
N TYR A 330 -14.35 -21.19 -9.38
CA TYR A 330 -13.69 -21.94 -10.44
C TYR A 330 -14.00 -23.43 -10.35
N ASP A 331 -14.42 -24.02 -11.46
CA ASP A 331 -14.55 -25.47 -11.63
C ASP A 331 -13.31 -26.00 -12.36
N ALA A 332 -12.54 -26.85 -11.66
CA ALA A 332 -11.31 -27.42 -12.18
C ALA A 332 -11.52 -28.46 -13.29
N ALA A 333 -12.72 -29.06 -13.41
CA ALA A 333 -13.01 -30.04 -14.44
C ALA A 333 -13.28 -29.38 -15.80
N THR A 334 -13.94 -28.23 -15.77
CA THR A 334 -14.36 -27.50 -16.98
C THR A 334 -13.47 -26.29 -17.28
N HIS A 335 -12.62 -25.87 -16.34
CA HIS A 335 -11.83 -24.63 -16.39
C HIS A 335 -12.68 -23.36 -16.50
N LEU A 336 -13.93 -23.41 -16.03
CA LEU A 336 -14.90 -22.32 -16.08
C LEU A 336 -15.20 -21.76 -14.70
N TYR A 337 -15.64 -20.51 -14.67
CA TYR A 337 -16.20 -19.89 -13.48
C TYR A 337 -17.72 -20.06 -13.46
N VAL A 338 -18.24 -20.66 -12.38
CA VAL A 338 -19.67 -20.90 -12.18
C VAL A 338 -20.19 -20.06 -11.02
N LYS A 339 -21.41 -19.54 -11.14
CA LYS A 339 -21.99 -18.66 -10.11
C LYS A 339 -22.12 -19.42 -8.79
N VAL A 340 -21.75 -18.75 -7.69
CA VAL A 340 -21.85 -19.30 -6.32
C VAL A 340 -23.28 -19.28 -5.80
#